data_AF-A0A2G9G454-F1
#
_entry.id   AF-A0A2G9G454-F1
#
_cell.length_a   1.000
_cell.length_b   1.000
_cell.length_c   1.000
_cell.angle_alpha   90.00
_cell.angle_beta   90.00
_cell.angle_gamma   90.00
#
_symmetry.space_group_name_H-M   'P 1'
#
loop_
_entity.id
_entity.type
_entity.pdbx_description
1 polymer ?
#
loop_
_entity_poly.entity_id
_entity_poly.type
_entity_poly.pdbx_seq_one_letter_code
_entity_poly.pdbx_strand_id
1 'polypeptide(L)'
;MEEEIKAEFTKCGYNFDDEEEILQKCLTFCIQYKLSAADIVSSWEVYSLNRGLESTVQSSHMGAFLEQLQNEQRDKVREKESGLHLYSNDVAMILNGNYEDIEGLLDTPTNRHTSSREKSSDSAQKTNGSKFTFEKTIESVTPFGSRKNKFVVQTMLNEHLGMQTLKVEEDHANSEDDIIKRVQPSQKCSLLINRSQLEPGCRFMYDRIEDKFNFLENLINNRASAYVSTGLYDKPVDPSIASQKSIFAVGMICCEEEGRLKEKPVLLQSSVEHSGGQRVRLDLQKLNQFSIFPGQVVGIEGHNPSGHCLIASKIIDHVPLSVTSSEEHPPKRQAMDHNLQLTNPSLDTSELSMIVAAGPFTTSDNLLFEPLTELLSYARRNQPQLLVLLGPFIDSDHPEVRKGTVNQTFDEMFHLEILEKLQDYVEYMGSTVRVIFMPSLRDANHDFVFPQPAFEVHPTDFNNQIYSISNPGTFCANEVKRTIFTITVVSLSGVLSVLL
;
A
#
# COMPACT_ATOMS: atom_id res chain seq x y z
N MET A 1 10.13 27.49 44.11
CA MET A 1 10.29 26.40 43.14
C MET A 1 11.13 25.24 43.69
N GLU A 2 12.43 25.39 44.01
CA GLU A 2 13.18 24.27 44.65
C GLU A 2 12.55 23.80 45.98
N GLU A 3 12.17 24.74 46.85
CA GLU A 3 11.43 24.45 48.09
C GLU A 3 10.05 23.79 47.84
N GLU A 4 9.41 24.09 46.71
CA GLU A 4 8.10 23.51 46.35
C GLU A 4 8.27 22.09 45.82
N ILE A 5 9.30 21.86 45.00
CA ILE A 5 9.69 20.53 44.51
C ILE A 5 10.04 19.64 45.70
N LYS A 6 10.85 20.15 46.63
CA LYS A 6 11.21 19.44 47.87
C LYS A 6 9.98 19.09 48.70
N ALA A 7 9.05 20.02 48.87
CA ALA A 7 7.82 19.79 49.62
C ALA A 7 6.94 18.69 49.00
N GLU A 8 6.81 18.67 47.67
CA GLU A 8 6.03 17.64 46.96
C GLU A 8 6.69 16.26 47.01
N PHE A 9 8.02 16.15 46.82
CA PHE A 9 8.73 14.87 47.00
C PHE A 9 8.58 14.32 48.43
N THR A 10 8.71 15.20 49.43
CA THR A 10 8.57 14.81 50.85
C THR A 10 7.14 14.35 51.16
N LYS A 11 6.13 15.03 50.57
CA LYS A 11 4.71 14.66 50.68
C LYS A 11 4.39 13.30 50.06
N CYS A 12 5.08 12.94 48.99
CA CYS A 12 4.98 11.62 48.35
C CYS A 12 5.88 10.55 48.99
N GLY A 13 6.57 10.88 50.09
CA GLY A 13 7.36 9.91 50.88
C GLY A 13 8.76 9.63 50.33
N TYR A 14 9.30 10.51 49.49
CA TYR A 14 10.65 10.38 48.94
C TYR A 14 11.70 11.13 49.78
N ASN A 15 12.89 10.52 49.89
CA ASN A 15 14.09 11.15 50.46
C ASN A 15 15.14 11.34 49.36
N PHE A 16 16.19 12.14 49.61
CA PHE A 16 17.25 12.44 48.64
C PHE A 16 18.60 11.91 49.11
N ASP A 17 19.43 11.40 48.19
CA ASP A 17 20.85 11.06 48.47
C ASP A 17 21.78 12.29 48.41
N ASP A 18 21.53 13.18 47.45
CA ASP A 18 22.16 14.49 47.29
C ASP A 18 21.06 15.53 47.01
N GLU A 19 20.50 16.09 48.08
CA GLU A 19 19.35 17.00 48.02
C GLU A 19 19.63 18.24 47.15
N GLU A 20 20.80 18.84 47.28
CA GLU A 20 21.14 20.09 46.59
C GLU A 20 21.29 19.85 45.08
N GLU A 21 22.00 18.78 44.68
CA GLU A 21 22.19 18.45 43.27
C GLU A 21 20.87 18.02 42.59
N ILE A 22 20.04 17.24 43.30
CA ILE A 22 18.76 16.74 42.76
C ILE A 22 17.78 17.89 42.58
N LEU A 23 17.61 18.75 43.58
CA LEU A 23 16.68 19.88 43.48
C LEU A 23 17.09 20.85 42.37
N GLN A 24 18.39 21.09 42.19
CA GLN A 24 18.90 21.94 41.12
C GLN A 24 18.64 21.33 39.72
N LYS A 25 18.82 20.01 39.55
CA LYS A 25 18.49 19.31 38.29
C LYS A 25 16.98 19.32 38.02
N CYS A 26 16.16 19.02 39.02
CA CYS A 26 14.70 19.06 38.90
C CYS A 26 14.19 20.47 38.57
N LEU A 27 14.74 21.51 39.19
CA LEU A 27 14.44 22.90 38.83
C LEU A 27 14.76 23.18 37.36
N THR A 28 15.92 22.72 36.89
CA THR A 28 16.33 22.87 35.49
C THR A 28 15.34 22.19 34.54
N PHE A 29 14.85 21.00 34.88
CA PHE A 29 13.85 20.28 34.08
C PHE A 29 12.49 21.00 34.07
N CYS A 30 12.04 21.51 35.22
CA CYS A 30 10.82 22.31 35.33
C CYS A 30 10.88 23.55 34.41
N ILE A 31 12.01 24.25 34.39
CA ILE A 31 12.21 25.43 33.53
C ILE A 31 12.24 25.03 32.05
N GLN A 32 12.99 23.98 31.70
CA GLN A 32 13.19 23.57 30.31
C GLN A 32 11.89 23.06 29.65
N TYR A 33 11.08 22.29 30.38
CA TYR A 33 9.86 21.66 29.86
C TYR A 33 8.56 22.32 30.34
N LYS A 34 8.66 23.49 31.00
CA LYS A 34 7.52 24.25 31.57
C LYS A 34 6.63 23.40 32.49
N LEU A 35 7.24 22.56 33.32
CA LEU A 35 6.55 21.69 34.27
C LEU A 35 6.40 22.38 35.62
N SER A 36 5.28 22.13 36.31
CA SER A 36 5.14 22.53 37.72
C SER A 36 5.88 21.56 38.65
N ALA A 37 6.02 21.96 39.93
CA ALA A 37 6.61 21.11 40.96
C ALA A 37 5.82 19.80 41.18
N ALA A 38 4.51 19.81 40.99
CA ALA A 38 3.69 18.61 41.08
C ALA A 38 3.89 17.70 39.85
N ASP A 39 3.95 18.28 38.65
CA ASP A 39 4.10 17.50 37.41
C ASP A 39 5.42 16.71 37.38
N ILE A 40 6.52 17.32 37.82
CA ILE A 40 7.82 16.65 37.85
C ILE A 40 7.87 15.51 38.86
N VAL A 41 7.20 15.66 40.02
CA VAL A 41 7.11 14.60 41.04
C VAL A 41 6.21 13.47 40.55
N SER A 42 5.09 13.76 39.90
CA SER A 42 4.25 12.73 39.28
C SER A 42 4.97 11.96 38.16
N SER A 43 5.74 12.64 37.29
CA SER A 43 6.58 11.96 36.30
C SER A 43 7.66 11.11 36.98
N TRP A 44 8.23 11.57 38.10
CA TRP A 44 9.19 10.78 38.87
C TRP A 44 8.56 9.54 39.51
N GLU A 45 7.35 9.65 40.05
CA GLU A 45 6.61 8.50 40.61
C GLU A 45 6.45 7.40 39.56
N VAL A 46 6.00 7.76 38.36
CA VAL A 46 5.87 6.82 37.24
C VAL A 46 7.22 6.21 36.85
N TYR A 47 8.27 7.02 36.74
CA TYR A 47 9.64 6.55 36.46
C TYR A 47 10.13 5.55 37.52
N SER A 48 9.91 5.86 38.81
CA SER A 48 10.34 5.03 39.93
C SER A 48 9.58 3.71 39.99
N LEU A 49 8.28 3.71 39.73
CA LEU A 49 7.43 2.51 39.72
C LEU A 49 7.81 1.57 38.57
N ASN A 50 8.02 2.11 37.37
CA ASN A 50 8.38 1.31 36.20
C ASN A 50 9.75 0.61 36.32
N ARG A 51 10.65 1.18 37.12
CA ARG A 51 12.01 0.65 37.35
C ARG A 51 12.19 -0.04 38.70
N GLY A 52 11.14 -0.11 39.53
CA GLY A 52 11.19 -0.72 40.86
C GLY A 52 12.20 -0.05 41.79
N LEU A 53 12.35 1.27 41.71
CA LEU A 53 13.31 2.03 42.52
C LEU A 53 12.82 2.21 43.96
N GLU A 54 13.76 2.31 44.90
CA GLU A 54 13.48 2.59 46.31
C GLU A 54 12.98 4.03 46.53
N SER A 55 12.41 4.31 47.70
CA SER A 55 11.93 5.65 48.08
C SER A 55 13.02 6.72 48.25
N THR A 56 14.29 6.39 48.02
CA THR A 56 15.39 7.36 47.99
C THR A 56 15.69 7.75 46.55
N VAL A 57 15.45 9.00 46.22
CA VAL A 57 15.79 9.63 44.93
C VAL A 57 17.30 9.77 44.86
N GLN A 58 17.89 9.15 43.84
CA GLN A 58 19.34 9.17 43.63
C GLN A 58 19.75 10.09 42.48
N SER A 59 20.81 10.88 42.66
CA SER A 59 21.34 11.78 41.63
C SER A 59 21.79 11.02 40.36
N SER A 60 22.23 9.76 40.52
CA SER A 60 22.60 8.84 39.43
C SER A 60 21.46 8.59 38.43
N HIS A 61 20.21 8.63 38.87
CA HIS A 61 19.04 8.37 38.04
C HIS A 61 18.54 9.60 37.29
N MET A 62 19.02 10.81 37.63
CA MET A 62 18.54 12.06 37.03
C MET A 62 18.81 12.14 35.52
N GLY A 63 19.91 11.56 35.04
CA GLY A 63 20.21 11.51 33.60
C GLY A 63 19.22 10.66 32.81
N ALA A 64 18.91 9.45 33.31
CA ALA A 64 17.93 8.56 32.67
C ALA A 64 16.49 9.06 32.82
N PHE A 65 16.19 9.75 33.92
CA PHE A 65 14.90 10.41 34.11
C PHE A 65 14.68 11.55 33.10
N LEU A 66 15.73 12.34 32.81
CA LEU A 66 15.67 13.38 31.79
C LEU A 66 15.36 12.83 30.39
N GLU A 67 15.96 11.70 30.03
CA GLU A 67 15.71 11.04 28.73
C GLU A 67 14.24 10.59 28.60
N GLN A 68 13.65 10.07 29.69
CA GLN A 68 12.22 9.73 29.70
C GLN A 68 11.34 10.97 29.56
N LEU A 69 11.65 12.05 30.28
CA LEU A 69 10.92 13.32 30.15
C LEU A 69 10.99 13.88 28.73
N GLN A 70 12.13 13.75 28.06
CA GLN A 70 12.28 14.15 26.65
C GLN A 70 11.36 13.33 25.73
N ASN A 71 11.30 12.02 25.92
CA ASN A 71 10.41 11.14 25.15
C ASN A 71 8.94 11.48 25.40
N GLU A 72 8.52 11.68 26.66
CA GLU A 72 7.15 12.07 27.00
C GLU A 72 6.75 13.41 26.37
N GLN A 73 7.66 14.39 26.31
CA GLN A 73 7.38 15.67 25.65
C GLN A 73 7.32 15.53 24.13
N ARG A 74 8.16 14.68 23.53
CA ARG A 74 8.13 14.37 22.10
C ARG A 74 6.80 13.70 21.72
N ASP A 75 6.32 12.78 22.55
CA ASP A 75 5.03 12.10 22.33
C ASP A 75 3.85 13.06 22.51
N LYS A 76 3.87 13.96 23.50
CA LYS A 76 2.85 15.02 23.67
C LYS A 76 2.79 16.00 22.51
N VAL A 77 3.92 16.31 21.86
CA VAL A 77 3.96 17.13 20.65
C VAL A 77 3.38 16.36 19.46
N ARG A 78 3.73 15.07 19.30
CA ARG A 78 3.12 14.19 18.30
C ARG A 78 1.60 14.07 18.46
N GLU A 79 1.10 13.92 19.68
CA GLU A 79 -0.35 13.88 19.97
C GLU A 79 -1.06 15.24 19.75
N LYS A 80 -0.37 16.37 19.91
CA LYS A 80 -0.96 17.70 19.66
C LYS A 80 -1.00 18.07 18.18
N GLU A 81 -0.06 17.59 17.38
CA GLU A 81 -0.06 17.78 15.92
C GLU A 81 -1.01 16.80 15.20
N SER A 82 -1.45 15.72 15.86
CA SER A 82 -2.33 14.67 15.30
C SER A 82 -3.82 15.02 15.27
N GLY A 83 -4.19 16.30 15.11
CA GLY A 83 -5.58 16.69 14.80
C GLY A 83 -6.08 16.21 13.42
N LEU A 84 -5.22 15.53 12.66
CA LEU A 84 -5.49 14.89 11.38
C LEU A 84 -5.75 13.39 11.59
N HIS A 85 -6.78 12.86 10.91
CA HIS A 85 -7.19 11.46 11.02
C HIS A 85 -6.05 10.53 10.63
N LEU A 86 -5.50 9.82 11.61
CA LEU A 86 -4.36 8.93 11.41
C LEU A 86 -4.87 7.59 10.86
N TYR A 87 -4.33 7.22 9.71
CA TYR A 87 -4.38 5.87 9.15
C TYR A 87 -2.99 5.24 9.36
N SER A 88 -2.83 3.94 9.09
CA SER A 88 -1.52 3.29 9.16
C SER A 88 -0.44 4.07 8.37
N ASN A 89 0.82 3.92 8.78
CA ASN A 89 1.96 4.78 8.43
C ASN A 89 2.07 5.13 6.93
N ASP A 90 1.76 4.20 6.02
CA ASP A 90 1.85 4.44 4.58
C ASP A 90 0.80 5.45 4.09
N VAL A 91 -0.40 5.47 4.67
CA VAL A 91 -1.47 6.41 4.31
C VAL A 91 -1.23 7.78 4.93
N ALA A 92 -0.65 7.83 6.13
CA ALA A 92 -0.18 9.08 6.71
C ALA A 92 0.85 9.77 5.80
N MET A 93 1.75 9.00 5.15
CA MET A 93 2.67 9.54 4.13
C MET A 93 1.96 9.98 2.84
N ILE A 94 0.87 9.32 2.44
CA ILE A 94 0.10 9.70 1.23
C ILE A 94 -0.69 11.00 1.47
N LEU A 95 -1.22 11.21 2.69
CA LEU A 95 -2.05 12.36 3.03
C LEU A 95 -1.24 13.58 3.49
N ASN A 96 -0.10 13.38 4.16
CA ASN A 96 0.76 14.46 4.62
C ASN A 96 1.90 14.70 3.62
N GLY A 97 1.69 15.64 2.70
CA GLY A 97 2.65 16.02 1.66
C GLY A 97 3.96 16.66 2.14
N ASN A 98 4.40 16.44 3.38
CA ASN A 98 5.64 16.97 3.93
C ASN A 98 6.54 15.83 4.43
N TYR A 99 7.66 15.65 3.75
CA TYR A 99 8.80 14.87 4.22
C TYR A 99 9.40 15.54 5.47
N GLU A 100 9.42 14.83 6.60
CA GLU A 100 10.54 14.96 7.54
C GLU A 100 11.25 13.61 7.61
N ASP A 101 12.54 13.64 7.31
CA ASP A 101 13.46 12.50 7.35
C ASP A 101 13.47 11.86 8.74
N ILE A 102 13.00 10.63 8.85
CA ILE A 102 13.33 9.75 9.99
C ILE A 102 14.17 8.60 9.45
N GLU A 103 15.47 8.80 9.54
CA GLU A 103 16.52 7.80 9.38
C GLU A 103 16.36 6.76 10.51
N GLY A 104 15.84 5.58 10.17
CA GLY A 104 15.56 4.49 11.11
C GLY A 104 16.29 3.21 10.70
N LEU A 105 17.42 2.98 11.37
CA LEU A 105 18.27 1.79 11.33
C LEU A 105 17.45 0.48 11.42
N LEU A 106 17.44 -0.31 10.35
CA LEU A 106 16.93 -1.67 10.36
C LEU A 106 18.01 -2.61 10.90
N ASP A 107 18.04 -2.82 12.21
CA ASP A 107 18.86 -3.86 12.82
C ASP A 107 18.23 -5.24 12.60
N THR A 108 19.04 -6.17 12.07
CA THR A 108 18.69 -7.58 11.89
C THR A 108 18.85 -8.32 13.22
N PRO A 109 17.83 -9.05 13.75
CA PRO A 109 18.01 -9.78 15.00
C PRO A 109 18.90 -11.00 14.79
N THR A 110 20.15 -10.87 15.21
CA THR A 110 21.05 -12.01 15.45
C THR A 110 20.96 -12.37 16.92
N ASN A 111 20.28 -13.45 17.31
CA ASN A 111 20.93 -14.49 18.12
C ASN A 111 20.09 -15.76 18.32
N ARG A 112 20.86 -16.85 18.39
CA ARG A 112 20.53 -18.19 18.88
C ARG A 112 19.90 -18.13 20.26
N HIS A 113 18.99 -19.05 20.58
CA HIS A 113 19.11 -19.88 21.80
C HIS A 113 18.19 -21.11 21.76
N THR A 114 18.86 -22.27 21.74
CA THR A 114 18.63 -23.49 22.52
C THR A 114 17.24 -24.14 22.62
N SER A 115 17.22 -25.38 22.11
CA SER A 115 16.25 -26.44 22.33
C SER A 115 15.96 -26.73 23.82
N SER A 116 14.68 -26.90 24.14
CA SER A 116 14.26 -27.91 25.11
C SER A 116 12.88 -28.44 24.73
N ARG A 117 12.83 -29.77 24.62
CA ARG A 117 11.71 -30.60 24.18
C ARG A 117 11.06 -31.14 25.44
N GLU A 118 9.78 -30.92 25.66
CA GLU A 118 8.99 -31.74 26.60
C GLU A 118 7.52 -31.84 26.21
N LYS A 119 6.92 -32.95 26.62
CA LYS A 119 5.79 -33.66 25.98
C LYS A 119 4.43 -33.28 26.56
N SER A 120 3.41 -33.43 25.70
CA SER A 120 2.00 -33.82 25.92
C SER A 120 1.44 -33.91 27.34
N SER A 121 0.21 -33.39 27.52
CA SER A 121 -0.92 -34.15 28.08
C SER A 121 -2.26 -33.47 27.80
N ASP A 122 -3.24 -34.28 27.39
CA ASP A 122 -4.65 -33.97 27.27
C ASP A 122 -5.28 -33.54 28.60
N SER A 123 -6.26 -32.64 28.54
CA SER A 123 -7.38 -32.60 29.50
C SER A 123 -8.55 -31.79 28.95
N ALA A 124 -9.67 -32.47 28.70
CA ALA A 124 -10.96 -31.85 28.47
C ALA A 124 -11.65 -31.60 29.81
N GLN A 125 -12.03 -30.36 30.11
CA GLN A 125 -13.15 -30.07 31.01
C GLN A 125 -13.95 -28.84 30.55
N LYS A 126 -15.26 -29.08 30.38
CA LYS A 126 -16.32 -28.09 30.27
C LYS A 126 -16.32 -27.17 31.50
N THR A 127 -16.65 -25.89 31.31
CA THR A 127 -17.64 -25.20 32.15
C THR A 127 -18.06 -23.86 31.54
N ASN A 128 -19.35 -23.56 31.74
CA ASN A 128 -20.08 -22.40 31.24
C ASN A 128 -19.42 -21.07 31.65
N GLY A 129 -19.40 -20.11 30.73
CA GLY A 129 -19.07 -18.71 30.99
C GLY A 129 -19.90 -17.82 30.07
N SER A 130 -20.67 -16.92 30.68
CA SER A 130 -21.65 -16.00 30.12
C SER A 130 -21.22 -15.28 28.83
N LYS A 131 -22.12 -15.26 27.84
CA LYS A 131 -22.17 -14.22 26.81
C LYS A 131 -22.32 -12.86 27.51
N PHE A 132 -21.22 -12.10 27.61
CA PHE A 132 -21.30 -10.66 27.82
C PHE A 132 -21.34 -10.02 26.45
N THR A 133 -22.56 -9.79 25.95
CA THR A 133 -22.82 -8.79 24.93
C THR A 133 -22.40 -7.45 25.53
N PHE A 134 -21.28 -6.89 25.04
CA PHE A 134 -20.99 -5.49 25.27
C PHE A 134 -21.88 -4.68 24.32
N GLU A 135 -23.18 -4.66 24.62
CA GLU A 135 -24.10 -3.69 24.09
C GLU A 135 -23.85 -2.39 24.85
N LYS A 136 -22.72 -1.76 24.54
CA LYS A 136 -22.41 -0.42 25.00
C LYS A 136 -22.53 0.47 23.78
N THR A 137 -23.74 1.01 23.61
CA THR A 137 -24.02 2.17 22.78
C THR A 137 -23.16 3.32 23.32
N ILE A 138 -21.91 3.38 22.88
CA ILE A 138 -21.12 4.59 22.99
C ILE A 138 -21.28 5.22 21.62
N GLU A 139 -22.19 6.19 21.51
CA GLU A 139 -22.04 7.26 20.53
C GLU A 139 -20.80 8.07 20.91
N SER A 140 -19.62 7.45 20.87
CA SER A 140 -18.37 8.18 20.90
C SER A 140 -18.25 8.75 19.52
N VAL A 141 -18.47 10.05 19.39
CA VAL A 141 -18.14 10.78 18.19
C VAL A 141 -16.67 10.49 17.89
N THR A 142 -16.42 9.62 16.91
CA THR A 142 -15.06 9.29 16.48
C THR A 142 -14.49 10.48 15.70
N PRO A 143 -13.16 10.61 15.63
CA PRO A 143 -12.54 11.60 14.77
C PRO A 143 -13.08 11.49 13.34
N PHE A 144 -13.14 10.28 12.78
CA PHE A 144 -13.67 10.04 11.44
C PHE A 144 -15.13 10.49 11.29
N GLY A 145 -16.03 10.13 12.22
CA GLY A 145 -17.43 10.53 12.15
C GLY A 145 -17.64 12.04 12.15
N SER A 146 -16.80 12.79 12.88
CA SER A 146 -16.87 14.25 13.07
C SER A 146 -16.30 15.10 11.92
N ARG A 147 -15.68 14.48 10.93
CA ARG A 147 -15.00 15.16 9.83
C ARG A 147 -15.97 16.00 8.98
N LYS A 148 -15.54 17.21 8.57
CA LYS A 148 -16.35 18.15 7.77
C LYS A 148 -16.25 17.90 6.26
N ASN A 149 -15.10 17.44 5.78
CA ASN A 149 -14.83 17.29 4.36
C ASN A 149 -15.39 15.95 3.81
N LYS A 150 -16.71 15.77 3.88
CA LYS A 150 -17.39 14.57 3.35
C LYS A 150 -17.58 14.66 1.85
N PHE A 151 -17.07 13.67 1.11
CA PHE A 151 -17.21 13.54 -0.35
C PHE A 151 -16.75 14.76 -1.16
N VAL A 152 -15.76 15.51 -0.65
CA VAL A 152 -15.16 16.64 -1.35
C VAL A 152 -14.26 16.12 -2.47
N VAL A 153 -14.54 16.53 -3.70
CA VAL A 153 -13.70 16.18 -4.86
C VAL A 153 -12.39 16.95 -4.78
N GLN A 154 -11.27 16.22 -4.75
CA GLN A 154 -9.93 16.80 -4.70
C GLN A 154 -9.35 17.03 -6.10
N THR A 155 -9.60 16.10 -7.02
CA THR A 155 -9.06 16.11 -8.38
C THR A 155 -10.12 15.60 -9.35
N MET A 156 -10.26 16.27 -10.49
CA MET A 156 -11.02 15.76 -11.64
C MET A 156 -10.11 15.60 -12.85
N LEU A 157 -10.35 14.56 -13.63
CA LEU A 157 -9.70 14.32 -14.91
C LEU A 157 -10.74 14.46 -16.01
N ASN A 158 -10.35 15.03 -17.15
CA ASN A 158 -11.22 15.21 -18.33
C ASN A 158 -12.47 16.08 -18.08
N GLU A 159 -12.32 17.19 -17.35
CA GLU A 159 -13.42 18.13 -17.03
C GLU A 159 -14.27 18.54 -18.24
N HIS A 160 -13.65 18.64 -19.42
CA HIS A 160 -14.30 19.02 -20.67
C HIS A 160 -15.37 18.02 -21.16
N LEU A 161 -15.34 16.75 -20.75
CA LEU A 161 -16.43 15.80 -21.03
C LEU A 161 -17.63 15.98 -20.08
N GLY A 162 -17.43 16.46 -18.85
CA GLY A 162 -18.49 16.62 -17.86
C GLY A 162 -19.50 17.73 -18.21
N MET A 163 -19.10 18.73 -19.01
CA MET A 163 -19.95 19.84 -19.46
C MET A 163 -21.09 19.41 -20.41
N GLN A 164 -21.02 18.23 -21.04
CA GLN A 164 -22.13 17.70 -21.84
C GLN A 164 -23.18 16.97 -20.99
N THR A 165 -22.76 16.38 -19.86
CA THR A 165 -23.67 15.66 -18.94
C THR A 165 -24.38 16.62 -17.97
N LEU A 166 -23.70 17.68 -17.52
CA LEU A 166 -24.22 18.63 -16.51
C LEU A 166 -25.32 19.56 -17.02
N LYS A 167 -25.43 19.81 -18.34
CA LYS A 167 -26.49 20.66 -18.90
C LYS A 167 -27.92 20.08 -18.75
N VAL A 168 -28.04 18.82 -18.34
CA VAL A 168 -29.35 18.18 -18.08
C VAL A 168 -29.77 18.35 -16.62
N GLU A 169 -28.86 18.70 -15.70
CA GLU A 169 -29.15 18.69 -14.26
C GLU A 169 -29.44 20.07 -13.64
N GLU A 170 -29.06 21.19 -14.26
CA GLU A 170 -29.23 22.54 -13.67
C GLU A 170 -30.65 23.14 -13.77
N ASP A 171 -31.59 22.53 -14.52
CA ASP A 171 -32.94 23.09 -14.71
C ASP A 171 -33.99 22.69 -13.63
N HIS A 172 -33.58 21.98 -12.57
CA HIS A 172 -34.52 21.49 -11.54
C HIS A 172 -34.08 21.76 -10.10
N ALA A 173 -33.83 23.03 -9.78
CA ALA A 173 -33.86 23.51 -8.40
C ALA A 173 -35.14 24.35 -8.20
N ASN A 174 -36.25 23.67 -7.84
CA ASN A 174 -37.38 24.17 -7.05
C ASN A 174 -38.63 23.29 -7.27
N SER A 175 -38.78 22.21 -6.49
CA SER A 175 -40.09 21.70 -6.07
C SER A 175 -39.87 20.64 -5.00
N GLU A 176 -40.43 20.87 -3.81
CA GLU A 176 -40.63 19.83 -2.81
C GLU A 176 -41.65 18.82 -3.37
N ASP A 177 -41.16 17.72 -3.95
CA ASP A 177 -41.93 16.50 -4.18
C ASP A 177 -40.95 15.35 -4.43
N ASP A 178 -40.63 14.62 -3.35
CA ASP A 178 -39.87 13.36 -3.33
C ASP A 178 -40.70 12.20 -3.92
N ILE A 179 -41.18 12.35 -5.16
CA ILE A 179 -41.79 11.28 -5.93
C ILE A 179 -40.75 10.73 -6.89
N ILE A 180 -40.02 9.72 -6.43
CA ILE A 180 -39.32 8.68 -7.20
C ILE A 180 -38.82 9.18 -8.57
N LYS A 181 -37.74 9.97 -8.57
CA LYS A 181 -36.83 9.93 -9.73
C LYS A 181 -36.21 8.52 -9.74
N ARG A 182 -36.87 7.60 -10.44
CA ARG A 182 -36.27 6.34 -10.89
C ARG A 182 -35.03 6.73 -11.68
N VAL A 183 -33.88 6.78 -11.02
CA VAL A 183 -32.59 6.61 -11.66
C VAL A 183 -32.75 5.38 -12.55
N GLN A 184 -32.54 5.54 -13.85
CA GLN A 184 -32.66 4.41 -14.77
C GLN A 184 -31.80 3.26 -14.21
N PRO A 185 -32.30 2.02 -14.15
CA PRO A 185 -31.51 0.91 -13.64
C PRO A 185 -30.23 0.83 -14.46
N SER A 186 -29.10 1.09 -13.83
CA SER A 186 -27.79 1.00 -14.46
C SER A 186 -27.64 -0.40 -15.04
N GLN A 187 -27.48 -0.50 -16.36
CA GLN A 187 -27.31 -1.79 -17.02
C GLN A 187 -26.11 -2.51 -16.41
N LYS A 188 -26.26 -3.78 -16.02
CA LYS A 188 -25.16 -4.57 -15.46
C LYS A 188 -23.98 -4.59 -16.43
N CYS A 189 -22.78 -4.29 -15.96
CA CYS A 189 -21.59 -4.37 -16.81
C CYS A 189 -21.24 -5.82 -17.17
N SER A 190 -20.59 -6.00 -18.32
CA SER A 190 -19.88 -7.25 -18.60
C SER A 190 -18.64 -7.32 -17.72
N LEU A 191 -18.27 -8.52 -17.27
CA LEU A 191 -17.08 -8.73 -16.46
C LEU A 191 -16.44 -10.08 -16.80
N LEU A 192 -15.18 -10.03 -17.21
CA LEU A 192 -14.32 -11.19 -17.42
C LEU A 192 -13.11 -11.06 -16.49
N ILE A 193 -12.94 -12.01 -15.57
CA ILE A 193 -11.79 -12.05 -14.67
C ILE A 193 -10.74 -12.96 -15.27
N ASN A 194 -9.54 -12.41 -15.52
CA ASN A 194 -8.43 -13.21 -15.99
C ASN A 194 -7.76 -13.88 -14.79
N ARG A 195 -8.13 -15.15 -14.55
CA ARG A 195 -7.54 -15.95 -13.47
C ARG A 195 -6.19 -16.48 -13.94
N SER A 196 -5.12 -15.82 -13.52
CA SER A 196 -3.78 -16.39 -13.60
C SER A 196 -3.70 -17.54 -12.60
N GLN A 197 -3.57 -18.77 -13.07
CA GLN A 197 -3.26 -19.90 -12.19
C GLN A 197 -1.75 -19.92 -11.94
N LEU A 198 -1.35 -20.31 -10.72
CA LEU A 198 0.06 -20.61 -10.43
C LEU A 198 0.52 -21.72 -11.37
N GLU A 199 1.72 -21.56 -11.92
CA GLU A 199 2.30 -22.59 -12.78
C GLU A 199 2.49 -23.91 -11.99
N PRO A 200 2.27 -25.08 -12.63
CA PRO A 200 2.51 -26.37 -11.99
C PRO A 200 3.94 -26.46 -11.45
N GLY A 201 4.09 -26.78 -10.16
CA GLY A 201 5.40 -26.93 -9.50
C GLY A 201 5.81 -25.76 -8.60
N CYS A 202 5.04 -24.67 -8.57
CA CYS A 202 5.23 -23.60 -7.59
C CYS A 202 5.07 -24.14 -6.15
N ARG A 203 6.11 -23.99 -5.33
CA ARG A 203 6.09 -24.39 -3.91
C ARG A 203 5.98 -23.15 -3.05
N PHE A 204 4.96 -23.10 -2.21
CA PHE A 204 4.75 -21.99 -1.28
C PHE A 204 5.94 -21.86 -0.31
N MET A 205 6.40 -20.62 -0.10
CA MET A 205 7.50 -20.26 0.81
C MET A 205 8.83 -21.00 0.57
N TYR A 206 9.09 -21.41 -0.67
CA TYR A 206 10.34 -22.08 -1.03
C TYR A 206 10.84 -21.63 -2.40
N ASP A 207 12.01 -20.98 -2.41
CA ASP A 207 12.71 -20.61 -3.64
C ASP A 207 14.07 -21.28 -3.71
N ARG A 208 14.44 -21.75 -4.92
CA ARG A 208 15.82 -22.15 -5.22
C ARG A 208 16.55 -20.97 -5.86
N ILE A 209 17.83 -20.83 -5.50
CA ILE A 209 18.71 -19.79 -6.10
C ILE A 209 18.75 -19.96 -7.63
N GLU A 210 18.77 -21.20 -8.11
CA GLU A 210 18.75 -21.54 -9.53
C GLU A 210 17.49 -21.00 -10.23
N ASP A 211 16.31 -21.12 -9.60
CA ASP A 211 15.05 -20.64 -10.19
C ASP A 211 15.04 -19.10 -10.26
N LYS A 212 15.53 -18.43 -9.21
CA LYS A 212 15.70 -16.96 -9.22
C LYS A 212 16.68 -16.49 -10.30
N PHE A 213 17.81 -17.19 -10.42
CA PHE A 213 18.81 -16.92 -11.44
C PHE A 213 18.22 -17.08 -12.85
N ASN A 214 17.55 -18.20 -13.12
CA ASN A 214 16.92 -18.47 -14.39
C ASN A 214 15.84 -17.43 -14.72
N PHE A 215 15.06 -16.99 -13.73
CA PHE A 215 14.07 -15.93 -13.91
C PHE A 215 14.71 -14.61 -14.36
N LEU A 216 15.76 -14.15 -13.67
CA LEU A 216 16.46 -12.91 -14.02
C LEU A 216 17.17 -13.01 -15.38
N GLU A 217 17.78 -14.14 -15.67
CA GLU A 217 18.43 -14.41 -16.96
C GLU A 217 17.41 -14.42 -18.11
N ASN A 218 16.27 -15.08 -17.92
CA ASN A 218 15.17 -15.08 -18.88
C ASN A 218 14.61 -13.67 -19.11
N LEU A 219 14.56 -12.82 -18.07
CA LEU A 219 14.12 -11.43 -18.23
C LEU A 219 15.04 -10.65 -19.18
N ILE A 220 16.36 -10.80 -19.04
CA ILE A 220 17.34 -10.16 -19.93
C ILE A 220 17.22 -10.72 -21.35
N ASN A 221 17.18 -12.05 -21.51
CA ASN A 221 17.14 -12.71 -22.81
C ASN A 221 15.82 -12.45 -23.56
N ASN A 222 14.67 -12.44 -22.87
CA ASN A 222 13.38 -12.10 -23.46
C ASN A 222 13.39 -10.65 -23.97
N ARG A 223 13.98 -9.72 -23.20
CA ARG A 223 14.09 -8.32 -23.60
C ARG A 223 15.04 -8.13 -24.78
N ALA A 224 16.18 -8.81 -24.78
CA ALA A 224 17.11 -8.83 -25.90
C ALA A 224 16.46 -9.35 -27.18
N SER A 225 15.74 -10.48 -27.09
CA SER A 225 14.98 -11.06 -28.20
C SER A 225 13.93 -10.10 -28.73
N ALA A 226 13.24 -9.40 -27.84
CA ALA A 226 12.24 -8.40 -28.20
C ALA A 226 12.84 -7.17 -28.89
N TYR A 227 14.05 -6.73 -28.53
CA TYR A 227 14.72 -5.67 -29.29
C TYR A 227 15.10 -6.13 -30.70
N VAL A 228 15.70 -7.31 -30.82
CA VAL A 228 16.13 -7.85 -32.11
C VAL A 228 14.94 -8.13 -33.04
N SER A 229 13.81 -8.60 -32.49
CA SER A 229 12.61 -8.91 -33.29
C SER A 229 11.97 -7.68 -33.93
N THR A 230 12.25 -6.47 -33.43
CA THR A 230 11.81 -5.22 -34.10
C THR A 230 12.50 -4.97 -35.43
N GLY A 231 13.66 -5.60 -35.67
CA GLY A 231 14.51 -5.33 -36.83
C GLY A 231 15.24 -3.97 -36.79
N LEU A 232 15.06 -3.18 -35.72
CA LEU A 232 15.70 -1.87 -35.55
C LEU A 232 17.08 -1.94 -34.90
N TYR A 233 17.39 -3.05 -34.22
CA TYR A 233 18.60 -3.22 -33.43
C TYR A 233 19.36 -4.47 -33.85
N ASP A 234 20.69 -4.36 -33.86
CA ASP A 234 21.59 -5.49 -34.10
C ASP A 234 21.54 -6.51 -32.96
N LYS A 235 22.18 -7.66 -33.16
CA LYS A 235 22.35 -8.64 -32.08
C LYS A 235 23.16 -8.02 -30.92
N PRO A 236 22.72 -8.19 -29.66
CA PRO A 236 23.48 -7.71 -28.51
C PRO A 236 24.88 -8.31 -28.50
N VAL A 237 25.86 -7.50 -28.09
CA VAL A 237 27.25 -7.94 -27.90
C VAL A 237 27.69 -7.76 -26.45
N ASP A 238 28.75 -8.45 -26.07
CA ASP A 238 29.33 -8.36 -24.73
C ASP A 238 29.81 -6.93 -24.43
N PRO A 239 29.20 -6.23 -23.46
CA PRO A 239 29.57 -4.87 -23.14
C PRO A 239 30.87 -4.78 -22.33
N SER A 240 31.46 -5.89 -21.88
CA SER A 240 32.72 -5.94 -21.13
C SER A 240 33.97 -6.04 -22.01
N ILE A 241 33.79 -6.23 -23.32
CA ILE A 241 34.91 -6.30 -24.28
C ILE A 241 35.29 -4.89 -24.75
N ALA A 242 36.60 -4.60 -24.73
CA ALA A 242 37.11 -3.33 -25.22
C ALA A 242 36.82 -3.15 -26.72
N SER A 243 36.10 -2.08 -27.06
CA SER A 243 35.76 -1.70 -28.43
C SER A 243 35.75 -0.19 -28.58
N GLN A 244 36.41 0.30 -29.63
CA GLN A 244 36.31 1.71 -30.06
C GLN A 244 35.06 1.99 -30.90
N LYS A 245 34.43 0.94 -31.46
CA LYS A 245 33.19 1.07 -32.22
C LYS A 245 32.01 1.13 -31.27
N SER A 246 30.97 1.86 -31.68
CA SER A 246 29.68 1.78 -31.01
C SER A 246 29.14 0.36 -31.11
N ILE A 247 28.64 -0.15 -30.00
CA ILE A 247 28.05 -1.47 -29.80
C ILE A 247 26.62 -1.31 -29.30
N PHE A 248 25.81 -2.34 -29.52
CA PHE A 248 24.51 -2.48 -28.89
C PHE A 248 24.58 -3.61 -27.86
N ALA A 249 24.25 -3.30 -26.62
CA ALA A 249 24.25 -4.25 -25.52
C ALA A 249 22.89 -4.22 -24.81
N VAL A 250 22.50 -5.35 -24.21
CA VAL A 250 21.27 -5.45 -23.42
C VAL A 250 21.64 -5.97 -22.04
N GLY A 251 21.08 -5.36 -21.01
CA GLY A 251 21.35 -5.77 -19.65
C GLY A 251 20.43 -5.14 -18.63
N MET A 252 20.56 -5.64 -17.40
CA MET A 252 19.85 -5.16 -16.23
C MET A 252 20.67 -4.09 -15.52
N ILE A 253 20.02 -2.99 -15.15
CA ILE A 253 20.62 -1.93 -14.33
C ILE A 253 20.82 -2.45 -12.91
N CYS A 254 22.05 -2.33 -12.40
CA CYS A 254 22.45 -2.77 -11.07
C CYS A 254 23.21 -1.66 -10.31
N CYS A 255 23.33 -1.83 -8.99
CA CYS A 255 24.17 -1.03 -8.11
C CYS A 255 24.96 -1.95 -7.18
N GLU A 256 26.21 -1.60 -6.87
CA GLU A 256 27.08 -2.45 -6.04
C GLU A 256 26.72 -2.46 -4.55
N GLU A 257 26.05 -1.41 -4.07
CA GLU A 257 25.77 -1.22 -2.65
C GLU A 257 24.35 -0.70 -2.41
N GLU A 258 23.80 -0.97 -1.23
CA GLU A 258 22.53 -0.41 -0.75
C GLU A 258 22.62 1.13 -0.68
N GLY A 259 21.68 1.86 -1.30
CA GLY A 259 21.65 3.33 -1.31
C GLY A 259 21.02 3.96 -2.56
N ARG A 260 20.95 5.29 -2.61
CA ARG A 260 20.35 6.04 -3.73
C ARG A 260 21.23 5.99 -4.99
N LEU A 261 20.63 5.78 -6.16
CA LEU A 261 21.31 5.69 -7.47
C LEU A 261 22.27 6.86 -7.77
N LYS A 262 21.94 8.07 -7.33
CA LYS A 262 22.67 9.30 -7.72
C LYS A 262 24.08 9.40 -7.14
N GLU A 263 24.37 8.61 -6.12
CA GLU A 263 25.64 8.69 -5.38
C GLU A 263 26.61 7.56 -5.76
N LYS A 264 26.20 6.61 -6.61
CA LYS A 264 26.89 5.34 -6.81
C LYS A 264 27.11 5.02 -8.30
N PRO A 265 28.16 4.25 -8.65
CA PRO A 265 28.37 3.82 -10.03
C PRO A 265 27.22 2.92 -10.48
N VAL A 266 26.59 3.29 -11.59
CA VAL A 266 25.59 2.46 -12.26
C VAL A 266 26.30 1.33 -12.99
N LEU A 267 25.83 0.11 -12.81
CA LEU A 267 26.33 -1.07 -13.51
C LEU A 267 25.28 -1.60 -14.49
N LEU A 268 25.76 -2.25 -15.55
CA LEU A 268 24.95 -3.04 -16.47
C LEU A 268 25.36 -4.50 -16.36
N GLN A 269 24.46 -5.35 -15.87
CA GLN A 269 24.61 -6.80 -15.89
C GLN A 269 24.03 -7.36 -17.19
N SER A 270 24.88 -7.92 -18.03
CA SER A 270 24.45 -8.58 -19.27
C SER A 270 24.15 -10.06 -19.02
N SER A 271 23.54 -10.73 -19.99
CA SER A 271 23.13 -12.12 -19.85
C SER A 271 24.32 -13.09 -19.84
N VAL A 272 24.07 -14.31 -19.37
CA VAL A 272 25.05 -15.42 -19.38
C VAL A 272 25.43 -15.76 -20.81
N GLU A 273 24.45 -15.82 -21.70
CA GLU A 273 24.67 -16.14 -23.12
C GLU A 273 25.65 -15.15 -23.79
N HIS A 274 25.47 -13.85 -23.54
CA HIS A 274 26.23 -12.81 -24.25
C HIS A 274 27.55 -12.44 -23.58
N SER A 275 27.65 -12.60 -22.25
CA SER A 275 28.78 -12.06 -21.47
C SER A 275 29.20 -12.92 -20.28
N GLY A 276 28.65 -14.13 -20.13
CA GLY A 276 28.87 -14.95 -18.93
C GLY A 276 28.31 -14.32 -17.65
N GLY A 277 27.34 -13.42 -17.74
CA GLY A 277 26.72 -12.74 -16.59
C GLY A 277 27.58 -11.60 -16.02
N GLN A 278 28.60 -11.15 -16.74
CA GLN A 278 29.50 -10.10 -16.29
C GLN A 278 28.79 -8.75 -16.15
N ARG A 279 29.35 -7.92 -15.27
CA ARG A 279 28.90 -6.55 -15.02
C ARG A 279 29.94 -5.58 -15.54
N VAL A 280 29.48 -4.51 -16.18
CA VAL A 280 30.33 -3.40 -16.61
C VAL A 280 29.81 -2.09 -16.06
N ARG A 281 30.71 -1.14 -15.76
CA ARG A 281 30.31 0.21 -15.36
C ARG A 281 29.61 0.90 -16.52
N LEU A 282 28.49 1.55 -16.24
CA LEU A 282 27.73 2.31 -17.22
C LEU A 282 27.90 3.81 -16.96
N ASP A 283 28.50 4.52 -17.91
CA ASP A 283 28.66 5.97 -17.88
C ASP A 283 27.54 6.63 -18.69
N LEU A 284 26.75 7.46 -18.01
CA LEU A 284 25.55 8.12 -18.52
C LEU A 284 25.77 9.63 -18.75
N GLN A 285 26.97 10.16 -18.52
CA GLN A 285 27.23 11.62 -18.54
C GLN A 285 26.95 12.29 -19.89
N LYS A 286 26.96 11.51 -20.99
CA LYS A 286 26.68 12.02 -22.34
C LYS A 286 25.19 12.09 -22.68
N LEU A 287 24.32 11.62 -21.80
CA LEU A 287 22.87 11.60 -22.03
C LEU A 287 22.22 12.83 -21.39
N ASN A 288 21.42 13.54 -22.17
CA ASN A 288 20.71 14.73 -21.68
C ASN A 288 19.49 14.39 -20.83
N GLN A 289 18.86 13.24 -21.09
CA GLN A 289 17.66 12.79 -20.39
C GLN A 289 17.63 11.27 -20.38
N PHE A 290 17.37 10.69 -19.21
CA PHE A 290 17.15 9.27 -19.03
C PHE A 290 16.33 9.03 -17.75
N SER A 291 15.67 7.89 -17.67
CA SER A 291 15.03 7.38 -16.46
C SER A 291 15.46 5.94 -16.26
N ILE A 292 16.16 5.67 -15.17
CA ILE A 292 16.62 4.33 -14.84
C ILE A 292 16.38 3.99 -13.38
N PHE A 293 16.21 2.70 -13.10
CA PHE A 293 16.08 2.16 -11.76
C PHE A 293 16.71 0.75 -11.66
N PRO A 294 17.17 0.32 -10.47
CA PRO A 294 17.72 -1.02 -10.28
C PRO A 294 16.71 -2.10 -10.70
N GLY A 295 17.18 -3.11 -11.43
CA GLY A 295 16.33 -4.19 -11.96
C GLY A 295 15.71 -3.89 -13.33
N GLN A 296 15.77 -2.65 -13.82
CA GLN A 296 15.29 -2.33 -15.17
C GLN A 296 16.18 -2.99 -16.24
N VAL A 297 15.58 -3.69 -17.20
CA VAL A 297 16.31 -4.23 -18.35
C VAL A 297 16.21 -3.28 -19.53
N VAL A 298 17.35 -2.78 -19.99
CA VAL A 298 17.47 -1.75 -21.02
C VAL A 298 18.40 -2.19 -22.15
N GLY A 299 18.19 -1.62 -23.32
CA GLY A 299 19.17 -1.65 -24.42
C GLY A 299 20.07 -0.42 -24.32
N ILE A 300 21.36 -0.58 -24.57
CA ILE A 300 22.35 0.49 -24.54
C ILE A 300 23.09 0.50 -25.87
N GLU A 301 23.07 1.65 -26.55
CA GLU A 301 24.04 1.94 -27.60
C GLU A 301 25.16 2.78 -26.99
N GLY A 302 26.41 2.41 -27.23
CA GLY A 302 27.56 3.10 -26.68
C GLY A 302 28.87 2.43 -27.07
N HIS A 303 29.99 2.86 -26.52
CA HIS A 303 31.28 2.22 -26.75
C HIS A 303 32.03 2.01 -25.44
N ASN A 304 32.83 0.96 -25.36
CA ASN A 304 33.63 0.65 -24.18
C ASN A 304 35.11 0.62 -24.57
N PRO A 305 35.82 1.76 -24.56
CA PRO A 305 37.19 1.80 -25.06
C PRO A 305 38.18 1.04 -24.16
N SER A 306 37.86 0.84 -22.88
CA SER A 306 38.76 0.25 -21.88
C SER A 306 38.43 -1.20 -21.50
N GLY A 307 37.27 -1.72 -21.91
CA GLY A 307 36.72 -3.00 -21.42
C GLY A 307 36.02 -2.87 -20.05
N HIS A 308 36.31 -1.84 -19.26
CA HIS A 308 35.78 -1.70 -17.90
C HIS A 308 34.62 -0.70 -17.76
N CYS A 309 34.36 0.14 -18.77
CA CYS A 309 33.31 1.15 -18.69
C CYS A 309 32.63 1.37 -20.05
N LEU A 310 31.35 1.03 -20.14
CA LEU A 310 30.51 1.33 -21.29
C LEU A 310 30.02 2.78 -21.20
N ILE A 311 30.45 3.61 -22.15
CA ILE A 311 30.02 4.99 -22.27
C ILE A 311 28.76 5.03 -23.14
N ALA A 312 27.60 5.25 -22.53
CA ALA A 312 26.32 5.26 -23.21
C ALA A 312 26.17 6.50 -24.09
N SER A 313 25.77 6.29 -25.34
CA SER A 313 25.29 7.35 -26.24
C SER A 313 23.78 7.38 -26.34
N LYS A 314 23.10 6.27 -26.02
CA LYS A 314 21.63 6.16 -26.03
C LYS A 314 21.18 5.03 -25.10
N ILE A 315 20.07 5.25 -24.40
CA ILE A 315 19.34 4.21 -23.66
C ILE A 315 18.03 3.94 -24.39
N ILE A 316 17.70 2.66 -24.53
CA ILE A 316 16.43 2.17 -25.02
C ILE A 316 15.72 1.49 -23.85
N ASP A 317 14.68 2.15 -23.35
CA ASP A 317 13.90 1.75 -22.17
C ASP A 317 12.53 1.14 -22.54
N HIS A 318 12.14 1.21 -23.81
CA HIS A 318 10.92 0.62 -24.34
C HIS A 318 11.23 -0.24 -25.57
N VAL A 319 10.50 -1.35 -25.75
CA VAL A 319 10.49 -2.08 -27.02
C VAL A 319 9.33 -1.50 -27.81
N PRO A 320 9.58 -0.87 -28.97
CA PRO A 320 8.51 -0.48 -29.86
C PRO A 320 7.66 -1.70 -30.20
N LEU A 321 6.35 -1.63 -29.96
CA LEU A 321 5.42 -2.65 -30.47
C LEU A 321 5.60 -2.70 -31.99
N SER A 322 5.96 -3.87 -32.54
CA SER A 322 6.09 -4.01 -33.98
C SER A 322 4.72 -3.75 -34.61
N VAL A 323 4.61 -2.69 -35.41
CA VAL A 323 3.44 -2.43 -36.25
C VAL A 323 3.50 -3.40 -37.43
N THR A 324 3.28 -4.69 -37.17
CA THR A 324 3.19 -5.70 -38.22
C THR A 324 2.12 -6.73 -37.87
N SER A 325 1.04 -6.64 -38.64
CA SER A 325 -0.01 -7.62 -38.94
C SER A 325 -1.03 -7.98 -37.85
N SER A 326 -2.28 -7.66 -38.18
CA SER A 326 -3.55 -8.20 -37.64
C SER A 326 -3.91 -7.83 -36.20
N GLU A 327 -4.20 -6.55 -35.97
CA GLU A 327 -5.44 -6.26 -35.25
C GLU A 327 -6.59 -6.68 -36.16
N GLU A 328 -7.10 -7.89 -35.92
CA GLU A 328 -8.42 -8.29 -36.37
C GLU A 328 -9.44 -7.32 -35.74
N HIS A 329 -9.73 -6.24 -36.45
CA HIS A 329 -11.07 -5.69 -36.40
C HIS A 329 -12.04 -6.86 -36.62
N PRO A 330 -13.09 -7.03 -35.78
CA PRO A 330 -14.06 -8.07 -36.03
C PRO A 330 -14.59 -7.88 -37.46
N PRO A 331 -14.66 -8.95 -38.27
CA PRO A 331 -14.97 -8.82 -39.68
C PRO A 331 -16.34 -8.17 -39.80
N LYS A 332 -16.37 -6.96 -40.39
CA LYS A 332 -17.60 -6.40 -40.95
C LYS A 332 -18.16 -7.47 -41.88
N ARG A 333 -19.21 -8.15 -41.42
CA ARG A 333 -20.02 -9.04 -42.26
C ARG A 333 -20.47 -8.21 -43.45
N GLN A 334 -19.79 -8.35 -44.58
CA GLN A 334 -20.34 -7.94 -45.87
C GLN A 334 -21.47 -8.92 -46.19
N ALA A 335 -22.64 -8.66 -45.62
CA ALA A 335 -23.87 -9.15 -46.20
C ALA A 335 -24.14 -8.25 -47.41
N MET A 336 -23.81 -8.74 -48.60
CA MET A 336 -24.55 -8.33 -49.79
C MET A 336 -25.97 -8.83 -49.58
N ASP A 337 -26.85 -7.91 -49.18
CA ASP A 337 -28.24 -7.91 -49.65
C ASP A 337 -28.78 -6.48 -49.53
N HIS A 338 -29.07 -5.90 -50.69
CA HIS A 338 -29.85 -4.68 -50.80
C HIS A 338 -31.23 -4.94 -50.16
N ASN A 339 -31.53 -4.28 -49.04
CA ASN A 339 -32.75 -3.48 -48.83
C ASN A 339 -33.01 -3.20 -47.34
N LEU A 340 -33.32 -1.92 -47.07
CA LEU A 340 -34.03 -1.36 -45.92
C LEU A 340 -33.24 -0.88 -44.70
N GLN A 341 -33.35 0.45 -44.54
CA GLN A 341 -33.35 1.28 -43.33
C GLN A 341 -32.02 1.85 -42.83
N LEU A 342 -31.94 3.17 -43.06
CA LEU A 342 -31.09 4.14 -42.39
C LEU A 342 -31.27 4.08 -40.88
N THR A 343 -30.29 3.56 -40.17
CA THR A 343 -29.98 3.96 -38.79
C THR A 343 -28.47 4.08 -38.69
N ASN A 344 -28.00 5.27 -38.35
CA ASN A 344 -26.60 5.52 -38.00
C ASN A 344 -26.17 4.51 -36.94
N PRO A 345 -25.06 3.76 -37.11
CA PRO A 345 -24.48 3.06 -36.00
C PRO A 345 -23.79 4.13 -35.14
N SER A 346 -24.48 4.63 -34.12
CA SER A 346 -23.76 5.10 -32.94
C SER A 346 -22.85 3.95 -32.52
N LEU A 347 -21.56 4.24 -32.40
CA LEU A 347 -20.65 3.34 -31.72
C LEU A 347 -21.18 3.25 -30.28
N ASP A 348 -21.96 2.22 -29.96
CA ASP A 348 -22.47 1.97 -28.60
C ASP A 348 -21.28 1.59 -27.71
N THR A 349 -20.47 2.58 -27.36
CA THR A 349 -19.48 2.45 -26.29
C THR A 349 -20.28 2.31 -25.00
N SER A 350 -20.42 1.07 -24.51
CA SER A 350 -21.09 0.77 -23.25
C SER A 350 -20.40 1.53 -22.11
N GLU A 351 -21.03 2.61 -21.66
CA GLU A 351 -20.54 3.42 -20.55
C GLU A 351 -20.32 2.53 -19.31
N LEU A 352 -19.15 2.69 -18.67
CA LEU A 352 -18.82 2.00 -17.43
C LEU A 352 -18.67 3.00 -16.29
N SER A 353 -19.58 2.93 -15.31
CA SER A 353 -19.46 3.61 -14.03
C SER A 353 -18.82 2.68 -12.99
N MET A 354 -17.72 3.14 -12.40
CA MET A 354 -16.94 2.38 -11.42
C MET A 354 -16.54 3.24 -10.22
N ILE A 355 -16.57 2.65 -9.03
CA ILE A 355 -15.90 3.20 -7.84
C ILE A 355 -14.71 2.29 -7.52
N VAL A 356 -13.54 2.89 -7.32
CA VAL A 356 -12.34 2.19 -6.85
C VAL A 356 -11.93 2.79 -5.50
N ALA A 357 -11.67 1.93 -4.52
CA ALA A 357 -11.14 2.34 -3.22
C ALA A 357 -10.07 1.36 -2.75
N ALA A 358 -9.09 1.86 -2.03
CA ALA A 358 -8.07 1.05 -1.38
C ALA A 358 -8.08 1.29 0.13
N GLY A 359 -7.79 0.24 0.89
CA GLY A 359 -7.68 0.32 2.33
C GLY A 359 -6.50 1.17 2.80
N PRO A 360 -6.38 1.41 4.10
CA PRO A 360 -7.13 0.75 5.17
C PRO A 360 -8.60 1.19 5.26
N PHE A 361 -9.47 0.25 5.60
CA PHE A 361 -10.92 0.45 5.67
C PHE A 361 -11.45 0.75 7.09
N THR A 362 -10.52 0.90 8.05
CA THR A 362 -10.75 1.39 9.41
C THR A 362 -9.67 2.42 9.76
N THR A 363 -9.94 3.29 10.72
CA THR A 363 -8.97 4.28 11.21
C THR A 363 -8.01 3.65 12.21
N SER A 364 -6.87 4.26 12.53
CA SER A 364 -5.87 3.64 13.41
C SER A 364 -6.24 3.63 14.91
N ASP A 365 -7.22 4.44 15.30
CA ASP A 365 -7.66 4.61 16.69
C ASP A 365 -8.71 3.57 17.12
N ASN A 366 -9.34 2.87 16.17
CA ASN A 366 -10.39 1.91 16.46
C ASN A 366 -10.57 0.87 15.32
N LEU A 367 -11.31 -0.20 15.60
CA LEU A 367 -11.66 -1.24 14.62
C LEU A 367 -13.16 -1.21 14.28
N LEU A 368 -13.75 -0.03 14.15
CA LEU A 368 -15.19 0.12 13.87
C LEU A 368 -15.55 0.09 12.37
N PHE A 369 -14.55 0.12 11.47
CA PHE A 369 -14.76 0.09 10.02
C PHE A 369 -15.75 1.15 9.50
N GLU A 370 -15.79 2.32 10.16
CA GLU A 370 -16.61 3.46 9.75
C GLU A 370 -16.31 3.93 8.31
N PRO A 371 -15.03 3.98 7.86
CA PRO A 371 -14.72 4.31 6.47
C PRO A 371 -15.36 3.38 5.45
N LEU A 372 -15.34 2.05 5.68
CA LEU A 372 -16.00 1.09 4.79
C LEU A 372 -17.52 1.31 4.77
N THR A 373 -18.12 1.48 5.93
CA THR A 373 -19.56 1.70 6.07
C THR A 373 -20.01 2.95 5.31
N GLU A 374 -19.24 4.03 5.41
CA GLU A 374 -19.50 5.29 4.72
C GLU A 374 -19.26 5.17 3.20
N LEU A 375 -18.22 4.44 2.77
CA LEU A 375 -17.95 4.13 1.37
C LEU A 375 -19.10 3.33 0.73
N LEU A 376 -19.58 2.28 1.38
CA LEU A 376 -20.70 1.48 0.88
C LEU A 376 -21.98 2.31 0.82
N SER A 377 -22.21 3.19 1.80
CA SER A 377 -23.32 4.13 1.79
C SER A 377 -23.23 5.12 0.63
N TYR A 378 -22.03 5.60 0.31
CA TYR A 378 -21.77 6.42 -0.87
C TYR A 378 -22.02 5.65 -2.17
N ALA A 379 -21.52 4.41 -2.27
CA ALA A 379 -21.74 3.57 -3.43
C ALA A 379 -23.23 3.26 -3.65
N ARG A 380 -24.01 3.04 -2.59
CA ARG A 380 -25.48 2.88 -2.67
C ARG A 380 -26.17 4.10 -3.27
N ARG A 381 -25.70 5.31 -2.96
CA ARG A 381 -26.29 6.54 -3.52
C ARG A 381 -25.90 6.76 -4.98
N ASN A 382 -24.67 6.43 -5.33
CA ASN A 382 -24.12 6.69 -6.68
C ASN A 382 -24.35 5.54 -7.67
N GLN A 383 -24.77 4.37 -7.19
CA GLN A 383 -25.15 3.21 -7.98
C GLN A 383 -24.15 2.85 -9.11
N PRO A 384 -22.86 2.60 -8.80
CA PRO A 384 -21.91 2.19 -9.82
C PRO A 384 -22.26 0.80 -10.37
N GLN A 385 -21.86 0.52 -11.61
CA GLN A 385 -21.96 -0.84 -12.17
C GLN A 385 -20.89 -1.77 -11.59
N LEU A 386 -19.74 -1.22 -11.19
CA LEU A 386 -18.62 -1.97 -10.62
C LEU A 386 -17.99 -1.25 -9.42
N LEU A 387 -17.93 -1.93 -8.28
CA LEU A 387 -17.17 -1.50 -7.11
C LEU A 387 -15.88 -2.33 -7.02
N VAL A 388 -14.72 -1.68 -6.97
CA VAL A 388 -13.41 -2.33 -6.84
C VAL A 388 -12.80 -1.92 -5.50
N LEU A 389 -12.54 -2.91 -4.64
CA LEU A 389 -11.94 -2.71 -3.33
C LEU A 389 -10.56 -3.37 -3.26
N LEU A 390 -9.56 -2.61 -2.85
CA LEU A 390 -8.19 -3.07 -2.74
C LEU A 390 -7.78 -3.10 -1.28
N GLY A 391 -7.11 -4.16 -0.83
CA GLY A 391 -6.63 -4.25 0.54
C GLY A 391 -5.63 -3.12 0.92
N PRO A 392 -5.23 -3.04 2.19
CA PRO A 392 -5.56 -4.00 3.24
C PRO A 392 -6.98 -3.82 3.79
N PHE A 393 -7.68 -4.94 3.94
CA PHE A 393 -8.96 -5.06 4.62
C PHE A 393 -8.76 -5.21 6.13
N ILE A 394 -7.99 -6.22 6.54
CA ILE A 394 -7.53 -6.37 7.92
C ILE A 394 -6.06 -5.99 7.94
N ASP A 395 -5.78 -4.74 8.26
CA ASP A 395 -4.44 -4.18 8.17
C ASP A 395 -3.51 -4.73 9.27
N SER A 396 -2.49 -5.48 8.87
CA SER A 396 -1.48 -6.07 9.75
C SER A 396 -0.67 -5.01 10.53
N ASP A 397 -0.59 -3.78 10.01
CA ASP A 397 0.08 -2.66 10.67
C ASP A 397 -0.85 -1.84 11.56
N HIS A 398 -2.15 -2.14 11.59
CA HIS A 398 -3.09 -1.47 12.49
C HIS A 398 -2.63 -1.68 13.95
N PRO A 399 -2.61 -0.64 14.81
CA PRO A 399 -2.03 -0.74 16.16
C PRO A 399 -2.58 -1.91 17.00
N GLU A 400 -3.89 -2.13 16.99
CA GLU A 400 -4.53 -3.21 17.75
C GLU A 400 -4.31 -4.61 17.14
N VAL A 401 -4.16 -4.70 15.81
CA VAL A 401 -3.84 -5.95 15.11
C VAL A 401 -2.40 -6.34 15.43
N ARG A 402 -1.47 -5.39 15.30
CA ARG A 402 -0.04 -5.58 15.57
C ARG A 402 0.26 -5.91 17.03
N LYS A 403 -0.46 -5.31 17.99
CA LYS A 403 -0.31 -5.63 19.42
C LYS A 403 -0.93 -6.98 19.80
N GLY A 404 -1.78 -7.56 18.94
CA GLY A 404 -2.52 -8.78 19.25
C GLY A 404 -3.56 -8.59 20.36
N THR A 405 -4.13 -7.39 20.49
CA THR A 405 -5.14 -7.06 21.52
C THR A 405 -6.58 -7.39 21.10
N VAL A 406 -6.76 -7.90 19.87
CA VAL A 406 -8.06 -8.29 19.31
C VAL A 406 -8.51 -9.64 19.89
N ASN A 407 -9.77 -9.73 20.30
CA ASN A 407 -10.37 -10.94 20.89
C ASN A 407 -11.00 -11.89 19.85
N GLN A 408 -10.65 -11.75 18.58
CA GLN A 408 -11.18 -12.49 17.43
C GLN A 408 -10.04 -12.85 16.49
N THR A 409 -10.22 -13.91 15.70
CA THR A 409 -9.28 -14.25 14.63
C THR A 409 -9.37 -13.23 13.49
N PHE A 410 -8.30 -13.09 12.71
CA PHE A 410 -8.28 -12.17 11.57
C PHE A 410 -9.27 -12.62 10.48
N ASP A 411 -9.50 -13.93 10.32
CA ASP A 411 -10.51 -14.48 9.42
C ASP A 411 -11.94 -14.12 9.86
N GLU A 412 -12.25 -14.20 11.16
CA GLU A 412 -13.54 -13.79 11.70
C GLU A 412 -13.80 -12.30 11.47
N MET A 413 -12.81 -11.44 11.73
CA MET A 413 -12.93 -10.01 11.44
C MET A 413 -13.14 -9.75 9.95
N PHE A 414 -12.37 -10.41 9.08
CA PHE A 414 -12.53 -10.28 7.63
C PHE A 414 -13.95 -10.69 7.19
N HIS A 415 -14.47 -11.79 7.73
CA HIS A 415 -15.81 -12.24 7.42
C HIS A 415 -16.88 -11.24 7.86
N LEU A 416 -16.88 -10.84 9.14
CA LEU A 416 -17.90 -9.99 9.75
C LEU A 416 -17.83 -8.54 9.23
N GLU A 417 -16.64 -7.95 9.18
CA GLU A 417 -16.50 -6.52 8.89
C GLU A 417 -16.41 -6.24 7.40
N ILE A 418 -16.04 -7.22 6.57
CA ILE A 418 -15.87 -7.05 5.13
C ILE A 418 -16.92 -7.83 4.36
N LEU A 419 -16.91 -9.17 4.45
CA LEU A 419 -17.77 -10.00 3.58
C LEU A 419 -19.26 -9.79 3.87
N GLU A 420 -19.69 -9.78 5.12
CA GLU A 420 -21.11 -9.54 5.47
C GLU A 420 -21.57 -8.14 5.01
N LYS A 421 -20.75 -7.09 5.20
CA LYS A 421 -21.10 -5.74 4.73
C LYS A 421 -21.19 -5.66 3.20
N LEU A 422 -20.32 -6.37 2.49
CA LEU A 422 -20.39 -6.47 1.02
C LEU A 422 -21.61 -7.27 0.55
N GLN A 423 -21.99 -8.31 1.29
CA GLN A 423 -23.20 -9.08 1.04
C GLN A 423 -24.45 -8.20 1.18
N ASP A 424 -24.57 -7.48 2.30
CA ASP A 424 -25.66 -6.51 2.53
C ASP A 424 -25.71 -5.45 1.43
N TYR A 425 -24.56 -5.01 0.95
CA TYR A 425 -24.47 -4.06 -0.16
C TYR A 425 -25.01 -4.66 -1.46
N VAL A 426 -24.56 -5.85 -1.89
CA VAL A 426 -25.02 -6.43 -3.16
C VAL A 426 -26.48 -6.87 -3.11
N GLU A 427 -26.97 -7.32 -1.94
CA GLU A 427 -28.38 -7.66 -1.75
C GLU A 427 -29.28 -6.42 -1.91
N TYR A 428 -28.88 -5.29 -1.30
CA TYR A 428 -29.60 -4.02 -1.45
C TYR A 428 -29.61 -3.52 -2.89
N MET A 429 -28.46 -3.62 -3.58
CA MET A 429 -28.29 -3.11 -4.94
C MET A 429 -28.93 -3.99 -6.01
N GLY A 430 -29.12 -5.29 -5.72
CA GLY A 430 -29.59 -6.26 -6.69
C GLY A 430 -28.59 -6.48 -7.83
N SER A 431 -29.06 -6.99 -8.97
CA SER A 431 -28.22 -7.51 -10.05
C SER A 431 -27.44 -6.47 -10.87
N THR A 432 -27.63 -5.18 -10.59
CA THR A 432 -27.02 -4.05 -11.32
C THR A 432 -25.54 -3.88 -11.01
N VAL A 433 -25.12 -4.21 -9.79
CA VAL A 433 -23.74 -4.04 -9.32
C VAL A 433 -22.94 -5.33 -9.36
N ARG A 434 -21.64 -5.20 -9.62
CA ARG A 434 -20.62 -6.21 -9.35
C ARG A 434 -19.59 -5.64 -8.39
N VAL A 435 -19.01 -6.51 -7.56
CA VAL A 435 -17.93 -6.16 -6.64
C VAL A 435 -16.72 -7.01 -6.99
N ILE A 436 -15.57 -6.36 -7.14
CA ILE A 436 -14.27 -7.00 -7.20
C ILE A 436 -13.51 -6.60 -5.95
N PHE A 437 -12.83 -7.55 -5.32
CA PHE A 437 -11.86 -7.22 -4.30
C PHE A 437 -10.52 -7.94 -4.50
N MET A 438 -9.43 -7.29 -4.09
CA MET A 438 -8.05 -7.77 -4.28
C MET A 438 -7.29 -7.67 -2.95
N PRO A 439 -6.53 -8.71 -2.57
CA PRO A 439 -5.71 -8.67 -1.37
C PRO A 439 -4.55 -7.68 -1.48
N SER A 440 -3.98 -7.37 -0.32
CA SER A 440 -2.73 -6.66 -0.11
C SER A 440 -1.79 -7.49 0.75
N LEU A 441 -0.48 -7.25 0.64
CA LEU A 441 0.53 -7.92 1.48
C LEU A 441 0.36 -7.60 2.97
N ARG A 442 -0.42 -6.55 3.27
CA ARG A 442 -0.76 -6.10 4.61
C ARG A 442 -2.11 -6.66 5.10
N ASP A 443 -2.75 -7.56 4.36
CA ASP A 443 -3.92 -8.30 4.86
C ASP A 443 -3.47 -9.38 5.85
N ALA A 444 -3.76 -9.17 7.13
CA ALA A 444 -3.33 -10.04 8.22
C ALA A 444 -3.89 -11.47 8.14
N ASN A 445 -5.03 -11.65 7.46
CA ASN A 445 -5.69 -12.93 7.25
C ASN A 445 -5.34 -13.60 5.91
N HIS A 446 -4.31 -13.14 5.19
CA HIS A 446 -3.97 -13.65 3.87
C HIS A 446 -2.47 -13.87 3.66
N ASP A 447 -2.12 -14.54 2.56
CA ASP A 447 -0.73 -14.80 2.18
C ASP A 447 0.06 -13.48 2.01
N PHE A 448 1.13 -13.28 2.76
CA PHE A 448 1.93 -12.05 2.74
C PHE A 448 3.04 -12.04 1.66
N VAL A 449 2.92 -12.87 0.61
CA VAL A 449 3.95 -13.04 -0.43
C VAL A 449 3.40 -12.62 -1.80
N PHE A 450 4.13 -11.75 -2.51
CA PHE A 450 3.78 -11.35 -3.88
C PHE A 450 4.41 -12.27 -4.94
N PRO A 451 3.69 -12.61 -6.03
CA PRO A 451 2.27 -12.34 -6.28
C PRO A 451 1.35 -13.13 -5.33
N GLN A 452 0.29 -12.49 -4.83
CA GLN A 452 -0.66 -13.11 -3.90
C GLN A 452 -1.84 -13.75 -4.63
N PRO A 453 -2.31 -14.94 -4.20
CA PRO A 453 -3.52 -15.55 -4.74
C PRO A 453 -4.76 -14.73 -4.34
N ALA A 454 -5.87 -14.94 -5.04
CA ALA A 454 -7.16 -14.38 -4.64
C ALA A 454 -7.64 -14.98 -3.31
N PHE A 455 -8.36 -14.22 -2.48
CA PHE A 455 -9.13 -14.78 -1.36
C PHE A 455 -10.07 -15.90 -1.82
N GLU A 456 -10.25 -16.90 -0.96
CA GLU A 456 -11.23 -17.96 -1.18
C GLU A 456 -12.63 -17.43 -0.87
N VAL A 457 -13.43 -17.27 -1.93
CA VAL A 457 -14.83 -16.82 -1.84
C VAL A 457 -15.68 -17.85 -2.55
N HIS A 458 -16.61 -18.49 -1.85
CA HIS A 458 -17.49 -19.45 -2.48
C HIS A 458 -18.59 -18.71 -3.29
N PRO A 459 -18.68 -18.93 -4.62
CA PRO A 459 -19.61 -18.19 -5.48
C PRO A 459 -21.10 -18.38 -5.12
N THR A 460 -21.41 -19.49 -4.46
CA THR A 460 -22.74 -19.83 -3.94
C THR A 460 -23.23 -18.85 -2.88
N ASP A 461 -22.31 -18.15 -2.23
CA ASP A 461 -22.64 -17.32 -1.07
C ASP A 461 -23.14 -15.93 -1.52
N PHE A 462 -22.87 -15.52 -2.76
CA PHE A 462 -23.04 -14.12 -3.21
C PHE A 462 -23.66 -13.95 -4.61
N ASN A 463 -24.51 -14.88 -5.07
CA ASN A 463 -25.22 -14.80 -6.36
C ASN A 463 -24.34 -14.45 -7.59
N ASN A 464 -23.05 -14.83 -7.57
CA ASN A 464 -22.06 -14.46 -8.58
C ASN A 464 -21.91 -12.94 -8.81
N GLN A 465 -22.02 -12.11 -7.76
CA GLN A 465 -21.81 -10.66 -7.86
C GLN A 465 -20.50 -10.19 -7.25
N ILE A 466 -20.01 -10.91 -6.25
CA ILE A 466 -18.76 -10.63 -5.56
C ILE A 466 -17.67 -11.55 -6.10
N TYR A 467 -16.52 -10.98 -6.43
CA TYR A 467 -15.39 -11.70 -6.98
C TYR A 467 -14.09 -11.27 -6.31
N SER A 468 -13.28 -12.25 -5.93
CA SER A 468 -11.90 -12.03 -5.51
C SER A 468 -10.94 -12.26 -6.67
N ILE A 469 -9.90 -11.42 -6.78
CA ILE A 469 -8.83 -11.53 -7.79
C ILE A 469 -7.44 -11.54 -7.13
N SER A 470 -6.44 -12.08 -7.83
CA SER A 470 -5.05 -12.11 -7.36
C SER A 470 -4.44 -10.70 -7.27
N ASN A 471 -3.34 -10.55 -6.53
CA ASN A 471 -2.49 -9.36 -6.55
C ASN A 471 -1.12 -9.70 -7.17
N PRO A 472 -0.79 -9.25 -8.39
CA PRO A 472 -1.57 -8.35 -9.23
C PRO A 472 -2.72 -9.11 -9.92
N GLY A 473 -3.71 -8.38 -10.41
CA GLY A 473 -4.91 -8.94 -11.03
C GLY A 473 -5.29 -8.19 -12.30
N THR A 474 -5.95 -8.89 -13.23
CA THR A 474 -6.43 -8.30 -14.49
C THR A 474 -7.86 -8.74 -14.75
N PHE A 475 -8.70 -7.79 -15.17
CA PHE A 475 -10.06 -8.06 -15.59
C PHE A 475 -10.46 -7.18 -16.77
N CYS A 476 -11.46 -7.62 -17.53
CA CYS A 476 -12.08 -6.81 -18.58
C CYS A 476 -13.51 -6.48 -18.15
N ALA A 477 -13.87 -5.20 -18.15
CA ALA A 477 -15.24 -4.74 -17.91
C ALA A 477 -15.67 -3.82 -19.05
N ASN A 478 -16.78 -4.17 -19.71
CA ASN A 478 -17.24 -3.54 -20.96
C ASN A 478 -16.12 -3.45 -22.00
N GLU A 479 -15.43 -4.57 -22.25
CA GLU A 479 -14.33 -4.72 -23.24
C GLU A 479 -13.03 -3.95 -22.89
N VAL A 480 -13.05 -3.10 -21.87
CA VAL A 480 -11.85 -2.40 -21.39
C VAL A 480 -11.11 -3.29 -20.38
N LYS A 481 -9.88 -3.69 -20.74
CA LYS A 481 -8.97 -4.45 -19.90
C LYS A 481 -8.28 -3.53 -18.89
N ARG A 482 -8.32 -3.88 -17.62
CA ARG A 482 -7.69 -3.16 -16.50
C ARG A 482 -6.76 -4.08 -15.74
N THR A 483 -5.62 -3.55 -15.33
CA THR A 483 -4.66 -4.26 -14.47
C THR A 483 -4.49 -3.46 -13.18
N ILE A 484 -4.62 -4.16 -12.05
CA ILE A 484 -4.55 -3.56 -10.73
C ILE A 484 -3.56 -4.35 -9.87
N PHE A 485 -2.93 -3.67 -8.93
CA PHE A 485 -2.02 -4.23 -7.94
C PHE A 485 -2.05 -3.35 -6.69
N THR A 486 -1.74 -3.93 -5.54
CA THR A 486 -1.77 -3.22 -4.24
C THR A 486 -0.38 -2.96 -3.67
N ILE A 487 0.68 -3.36 -4.38
CA ILE A 487 2.04 -2.96 -4.06
C ILE A 487 2.26 -1.50 -4.45
N THR A 488 2.83 -0.70 -3.55
CA THR A 488 3.31 0.64 -3.86
C THR A 488 4.54 0.56 -4.76
N VAL A 489 4.33 0.44 -6.07
CA VAL A 489 5.41 0.46 -7.09
C VAL A 489 5.92 1.89 -7.33
N VAL A 490 5.08 2.87 -7.03
CA VAL A 490 5.34 4.29 -7.24
C VAL A 490 5.04 5.01 -5.94
N SER A 491 6.08 5.40 -5.19
CA SER A 491 5.95 6.37 -4.09
C SER A 491 5.88 7.80 -4.66
N LEU A 492 4.95 8.02 -5.60
CA LEU A 492 4.59 9.37 -6.03
C LEU A 492 3.36 9.76 -5.22
N SER A 493 3.46 10.93 -4.60
CA SER A 493 2.38 11.63 -3.91
C SER A 493 1.01 11.41 -4.58
N GLY A 494 0.10 10.75 -3.87
CA GLY A 494 -1.35 10.98 -4.04
C GLY A 494 -2.08 10.28 -5.19
N VAL A 495 -1.58 9.21 -5.83
CA VAL A 495 -2.35 8.53 -6.88
C VAL A 495 -2.37 7.01 -6.69
N LEU A 496 -3.57 6.49 -6.40
CA LEU A 496 -3.89 5.09 -6.61
C LEU A 496 -3.63 4.77 -8.09
N SER A 497 -2.57 4.03 -8.38
CA SER A 497 -2.19 3.70 -9.75
C SER A 497 -3.07 2.58 -10.29
N VAL A 498 -4.26 2.93 -10.78
CA VAL A 498 -5.00 2.07 -11.71
C VAL A 498 -4.45 2.36 -13.10
N LEU A 499 -3.69 1.43 -13.70
CA LEU A 499 -3.45 1.51 -15.14
C LEU A 499 -4.76 1.16 -15.84
N LEU A 500 -5.44 2.19 -16.34
CA LEU A 500 -6.65 2.08 -17.16
C LEU A 500 -6.34 1.59 -18.58
#